data_AF-D0MY18-F1
#
_entry.id   AF-D0MY18-F1
#
_cell.length_a   1.000
_cell.length_b   1.000
_cell.length_c   1.000
_cell.angle_alpha   90.00
_cell.angle_beta   90.00
_cell.angle_gamma   90.00
#
_symmetry.space_group_name_H-M   'P 1'
#
loop_
_entity.id
_entity.type
_entity.pdbx_description
1 polymer ?
#
loop_
_entity_poly.entity_id
_entity_poly.type
_entity_poly.pdbx_seq_one_letter_code
_entity_poly.pdbx_strand_id
1 'polypeptide(L)'
;MANRQLTEGAPHAVSDETRALADTLKAQGNEALSHFKFAQAVELYTKAIELVPTAIFYANRAAAHVKSESYGLAIEDASAAIELEASYIKAYYRRGSAELALGHHKKAIKDFRLVVRIKPQDRDARAKLKLCEKIIKEAAFAAAIQSERNLPLSETIDVNSLVVDPSYDGPCLPEDVSKTKPDFIVALMDRFKRGKLLHRKFVIQILLKLKEMLCALPSLLRVSLPTDDPDAHFTVCGDTHGQYYDVCNIFSLNGLPSESNPYLFNGDFVDRGSFSFEVVMTLFAMKLVYPQHVHLLRGNHESKNMNKIYGFEGEVKHKYDETVMQLFTEVFNWLPLAAVIENKVLVVHGGLFSDENVTLADIEKIDRNREPPESGLMSDLMWSDPQPFPGRGPSKRGIGLSFGPDVTKAFLELNNLDLLVRSHEVKDEGYLVEHDGKCITVFSAPNYCDQMGNKGAFIRFERDMQPRFTQFVAVEHPPIRPMAYAGNMGGMFG
;
A
#
# COMPACT_ATOMS: atom_id res chain seq x y z
N MET A 1 48.48 30.19 31.40
CA MET A 1 47.23 30.98 31.51
C MET A 1 46.83 31.45 30.11
N ALA A 2 45.81 30.84 29.52
CA ALA A 2 45.11 31.38 28.35
C ALA A 2 43.69 30.78 28.39
N ASN A 3 42.80 31.48 29.10
CA ASN A 3 41.39 31.16 29.21
C ASN A 3 40.74 31.41 27.85
N ARG A 4 40.33 30.37 27.12
CA ARG A 4 39.36 30.50 26.03
C ARG A 4 37.97 30.64 26.68
N GLN A 5 37.49 31.88 26.77
CA GLN A 5 36.08 32.14 27.06
C GLN A 5 35.25 31.62 25.88
N LEU A 6 34.48 30.57 26.14
CA LEU A 6 33.29 30.24 25.36
C LEU A 6 32.30 31.38 25.60
N THR A 7 32.08 32.22 24.59
CA THR A 7 30.97 33.17 24.60
C THR A 7 29.70 32.37 24.34
N GLU A 8 28.93 32.08 25.39
CA GLU A 8 27.51 31.77 25.28
C GLU A 8 26.82 32.99 24.68
N GLY A 9 26.59 32.96 23.36
CA GLY A 9 25.79 33.97 22.68
C GLY A 9 24.35 33.88 23.15
N ALA A 10 23.79 34.98 23.63
CA ALA A 10 22.36 35.12 23.88
C ALA A 10 21.57 34.71 22.62
N PRO A 11 20.39 34.08 22.75
CA PRO A 11 19.57 33.75 21.58
C PRO A 11 19.25 35.05 20.84
N HIS A 12 19.80 35.22 19.64
CA HIS A 12 19.46 36.34 18.77
C HIS A 12 17.93 36.33 18.60
N ALA A 13 17.26 37.37 19.10
CA ALA A 13 15.83 37.53 18.92
C ALA A 13 15.53 37.54 17.42
N VAL A 14 14.72 36.58 16.97
CA VAL A 14 14.38 36.44 15.55
C VAL A 14 13.68 37.70 15.07
N SER A 15 14.23 38.33 14.03
CA SER A 15 13.75 39.61 13.49
C SER A 15 12.31 39.50 12.98
N ASP A 16 11.58 40.62 12.99
CA ASP A 16 10.21 40.67 12.47
C ASP A 16 10.14 40.33 10.97
N GLU A 17 11.19 40.68 10.20
CA GLU A 17 11.33 40.31 8.79
C GLU A 17 11.45 38.79 8.62
N THR A 18 12.25 38.13 9.47
CA THR A 18 12.40 36.66 9.47
C THR A 18 11.07 35.98 9.82
N ARG A 19 10.31 36.52 10.76
CA ARG A 19 8.96 35.99 11.12
C ARG A 19 7.98 36.17 9.96
N ALA A 20 7.96 37.33 9.32
CA ALA A 20 7.09 37.60 8.17
C ALA A 20 7.41 36.69 6.97
N LEU A 21 8.70 36.41 6.73
CA LEU A 21 9.13 35.46 5.70
C LEU A 21 8.67 34.04 6.03
N ALA A 22 8.84 33.57 7.28
CA ALA A 22 8.38 32.26 7.71
C ALA A 22 6.84 32.11 7.58
N ASP A 23 6.08 33.16 7.92
CA ASP A 23 4.64 33.18 7.74
C ASP A 23 4.20 33.15 6.27
N THR A 24 4.97 33.79 5.39
CA THR A 24 4.77 33.73 3.94
C THR A 24 4.99 32.31 3.40
N LEU A 25 6.09 31.67 3.82
CA LEU A 25 6.38 30.27 3.45
C LEU A 25 5.30 29.30 3.97
N LYS A 26 4.81 29.50 5.20
CA LYS A 26 3.65 28.75 5.72
C LYS A 26 2.42 28.95 4.84
N ALA A 27 2.11 30.18 4.42
CA ALA A 27 0.95 30.45 3.58
C ALA A 27 1.06 29.74 2.22
N GLN A 28 2.23 29.78 1.59
CA GLN A 28 2.52 29.03 0.36
C GLN A 28 2.42 27.52 0.60
N GLY A 29 2.90 27.02 1.74
CA GLY A 29 2.78 25.61 2.12
C GLY A 29 1.32 25.17 2.29
N ASN A 30 0.47 26.03 2.87
CA ASN A 30 -0.97 25.77 2.98
C ASN A 30 -1.64 25.71 1.59
N GLU A 31 -1.25 26.60 0.68
CA GLU A 31 -1.75 26.61 -0.69
C GLU A 31 -1.30 25.37 -1.48
N ALA A 32 -0.03 24.97 -1.36
CA ALA A 32 0.47 23.73 -1.94
C ALA A 32 -0.31 22.53 -1.39
N LEU A 33 -0.56 22.49 -0.08
CA LEU A 33 -1.32 21.43 0.58
C LEU A 33 -2.78 21.38 0.08
N SER A 34 -3.44 22.52 -0.12
CA SER A 34 -4.81 22.56 -0.65
C SER A 34 -4.92 22.13 -2.12
N HIS A 35 -3.82 22.20 -2.86
CA HIS A 35 -3.70 21.72 -4.24
C HIS A 35 -3.04 20.34 -4.33
N PHE A 36 -2.99 19.57 -3.23
CA PHE A 36 -2.43 18.20 -3.17
C PHE A 36 -0.94 18.10 -3.53
N LYS A 37 -0.20 19.22 -3.54
CA LYS A 37 1.25 19.27 -3.78
C LYS A 37 2.02 19.01 -2.48
N PHE A 38 1.92 17.80 -1.96
CA PHE A 38 2.41 17.45 -0.63
C PHE A 38 3.93 17.62 -0.46
N ALA A 39 4.72 17.17 -1.44
CA ALA A 39 6.18 17.31 -1.40
C ALA A 39 6.61 18.79 -1.33
N GLN A 40 5.99 19.62 -2.16
CA GLN A 40 6.20 21.07 -2.15
C GLN A 40 5.77 21.69 -0.82
N ALA A 41 4.63 21.27 -0.26
CA ALA A 41 4.16 21.75 1.03
C ALA A 41 5.16 21.40 2.16
N VAL A 42 5.68 20.18 2.18
CA VAL A 42 6.71 19.73 3.15
C VAL A 42 7.98 20.56 3.03
N GLU A 43 8.46 20.84 1.81
CA GLU A 43 9.63 21.68 1.58
C GLU A 43 9.42 23.11 2.11
N LEU A 44 8.26 23.71 1.81
CA LEU A 44 7.91 25.05 2.25
C LEU A 44 7.80 25.15 3.77
N TYR A 45 7.18 24.17 4.43
CA TYR A 45 7.14 24.15 5.90
C TYR A 45 8.52 23.90 6.51
N THR A 46 9.36 23.09 5.88
CA THR A 46 10.75 22.87 6.33
C THR A 46 11.53 24.17 6.32
N LYS A 47 11.47 24.93 5.22
CA LYS A 47 12.07 26.27 5.13
C LYS A 47 11.50 27.23 6.19
N ALA A 48 10.19 27.18 6.47
CA ALA A 48 9.58 28.01 7.51
C ALA A 48 10.09 27.63 8.93
N ILE A 49 10.27 26.34 9.21
CA ILE A 49 10.78 25.83 10.48
C ILE A 49 12.25 26.20 10.69
N GLU A 50 13.07 26.13 9.64
CA GLU A 50 14.49 26.55 9.67
C GLU A 50 14.65 28.03 10.04
N LEU A 51 13.70 28.88 9.60
CA LEU A 51 13.68 30.30 9.96
C LEU A 51 13.15 30.52 11.39
N VAL A 52 11.97 29.96 11.70
CA VAL A 52 11.32 30.11 13.01
C VAL A 52 10.60 28.81 13.39
N PRO A 53 11.13 27.99 14.30
CA PRO A 53 10.44 26.78 14.74
C PRO A 53 9.21 27.14 15.57
N THR A 54 8.01 26.78 15.09
CA THR A 54 6.74 26.99 15.81
C THR A 54 5.89 25.73 15.81
N ALA A 55 5.09 25.53 16.86
CA ALA A 55 4.16 24.40 16.94
C ALA A 55 3.19 24.34 15.74
N ILE A 56 2.81 25.50 15.19
CA ILE A 56 1.94 25.59 14.01
C ILE A 56 2.63 25.01 12.77
N PHE A 57 3.89 25.35 12.52
CA PHE A 57 4.59 24.90 11.31
C PHE A 57 4.84 23.40 11.36
N TYR A 58 5.30 22.88 12.51
CA TYR A 58 5.44 21.44 12.73
C TYR A 58 4.11 20.70 12.55
N ALA A 59 3.02 21.19 13.14
CA ALA A 59 1.72 20.53 12.99
C ALA A 59 1.14 20.60 11.57
N ASN A 60 1.46 21.64 10.80
CA ASN A 60 1.07 21.75 9.40
C ASN A 60 1.91 20.80 8.52
N ARG A 61 3.22 20.68 8.79
CA ARG A 61 4.09 19.70 8.13
C ARG A 61 3.68 18.27 8.48
N ALA A 62 3.34 17.99 9.73
CA ALA A 62 2.73 16.73 10.14
C ALA A 62 1.43 16.43 9.37
N ALA A 63 0.60 17.45 9.10
CA ALA A 63 -0.61 17.27 8.28
C ALA A 63 -0.25 16.86 6.84
N ALA A 64 0.75 17.51 6.23
CA ALA A 64 1.25 17.13 4.92
C ALA A 64 1.82 15.69 4.93
N HIS A 65 2.56 15.32 5.97
CA HIS A 65 3.08 13.96 6.15
C HIS A 65 1.98 12.90 6.33
N VAL A 66 0.90 13.17 7.06
CA VAL A 66 -0.26 12.26 7.14
C VAL A 66 -0.88 12.07 5.76
N LYS A 67 -0.99 13.13 4.97
CA LYS A 67 -1.54 13.11 3.61
C LYS A 67 -0.65 12.35 2.62
N SER A 68 0.66 12.46 2.77
CA SER A 68 1.66 11.74 1.98
C SER A 68 2.11 10.42 2.63
N GLU A 69 1.35 9.92 3.62
CA GLU A 69 1.54 8.60 4.24
C GLU A 69 2.89 8.39 4.93
N SER A 70 3.56 9.49 5.25
CA SER A 70 4.79 9.52 6.03
C SER A 70 4.43 9.59 7.52
N TYR A 71 3.73 8.57 8.03
CA TYR A 71 3.15 8.60 9.37
C TYR A 71 4.20 8.69 10.49
N GLY A 72 5.39 8.12 10.28
CA GLY A 72 6.53 8.25 11.20
C GLY A 72 6.95 9.71 11.36
N LEU A 73 7.21 10.39 10.23
CA LEU A 73 7.54 11.83 10.23
C LEU A 73 6.39 12.68 10.79
N ALA A 74 5.13 12.30 10.52
CA ALA A 74 3.98 12.99 11.10
C ALA A 74 3.93 12.87 12.63
N ILE A 75 4.30 11.73 13.20
CA ILE A 75 4.37 11.52 14.65
C ILE A 75 5.50 12.33 15.25
N GLU A 76 6.67 12.36 14.61
CA GLU A 76 7.83 13.16 15.03
C GLU A 76 7.49 14.64 15.06
N ASP A 77 6.99 15.19 13.95
CA ASP A 77 6.60 16.60 13.85
C ASP A 77 5.48 16.96 14.84
N ALA A 78 4.46 16.11 14.97
CA ALA A 78 3.39 16.36 15.91
C ALA A 78 3.87 16.30 17.37
N SER A 79 4.86 15.46 17.68
CA SER A 79 5.46 15.40 19.01
C SER A 79 6.32 16.64 19.28
N ALA A 80 7.13 17.08 18.31
CA ALA A 80 7.88 18.33 18.40
C ALA A 80 6.96 19.54 18.60
N ALA A 81 5.80 19.58 17.92
CA ALA A 81 4.81 20.62 18.12
C ALA A 81 4.22 20.63 19.55
N ILE A 82 4.00 19.45 20.15
CA ILE A 82 3.50 19.31 21.52
C ILE A 82 4.57 19.73 22.54
N GLU A 83 5.83 19.41 22.28
CA GLU A 83 6.96 19.81 23.14
C GLU A 83 7.16 21.34 23.14
N LEU A 84 6.99 21.98 21.98
CA LEU A 84 7.05 23.44 21.86
C LEU A 84 5.83 24.13 22.49
N GLU A 85 4.63 23.59 22.27
CA GLU A 85 3.39 24.16 22.79
C GLU A 85 2.38 23.07 23.18
N ALA A 86 2.40 22.66 24.45
CA ALA A 86 1.51 21.62 24.96
C ALA A 86 0.00 21.99 24.89
N SER A 87 -0.34 23.28 24.76
CA SER A 87 -1.72 23.73 24.53
C SER A 87 -2.19 23.57 23.08
N TYR A 88 -1.31 23.23 22.14
CA TYR A 88 -1.62 23.21 20.72
C TYR A 88 -2.35 21.92 20.30
N ILE A 89 -3.68 21.92 20.48
CA ILE A 89 -4.54 20.73 20.34
C ILE A 89 -4.49 20.08 18.94
N LYS A 90 -4.23 20.87 17.88
CA LYS A 90 -4.11 20.31 16.53
C LYS A 90 -2.97 19.32 16.43
N ALA A 91 -1.86 19.48 17.18
CA ALA A 91 -0.75 18.53 17.14
C ALA A 91 -1.15 17.14 17.69
N TYR A 92 -1.87 17.07 18.81
CA TYR A 92 -2.43 15.80 19.32
C TYR A 92 -3.34 15.13 18.30
N TYR A 93 -4.17 15.91 17.61
CA TYR A 93 -5.01 15.38 16.53
C TYR A 93 -4.19 14.81 15.38
N ARG A 94 -3.09 15.47 14.95
CA ARG A 94 -2.20 14.96 13.90
C ARG A 94 -1.49 13.68 14.33
N ARG A 95 -0.93 13.64 15.55
CA ARG A 95 -0.27 12.45 16.10
C ARG A 95 -1.24 11.28 16.23
N GLY A 96 -2.42 11.51 16.81
CA GLY A 96 -3.45 10.48 16.93
C GLY A 96 -3.93 9.95 15.58
N SER A 97 -3.99 10.80 14.56
CA SER A 97 -4.33 10.39 13.18
C SER A 97 -3.24 9.52 12.55
N ALA A 98 -1.96 9.87 12.72
CA ALA A 98 -0.83 9.08 12.24
C ALA A 98 -0.71 7.73 12.97
N GLU A 99 -0.85 7.72 14.31
CA GLU A 99 -0.85 6.49 15.11
C GLU A 99 -2.04 5.57 14.76
N LEU A 100 -3.20 6.14 14.42
CA LEU A 100 -4.35 5.37 13.96
C LEU A 100 -4.07 4.71 12.61
N ALA A 101 -3.46 5.44 11.67
CA ALA A 101 -3.07 4.92 10.35
C ALA A 101 -2.06 3.76 10.46
N LEU A 102 -1.17 3.80 11.45
CA LEU A 102 -0.23 2.71 11.75
C LEU A 102 -0.83 1.53 12.53
N GLY A 103 -2.12 1.57 12.87
CA GLY A 103 -2.74 0.52 13.68
C GLY A 103 -2.40 0.59 15.18
N HIS A 104 -1.66 1.61 15.63
CA HIS A 104 -1.33 1.83 17.04
C HIS A 104 -2.51 2.41 17.84
N HIS A 105 -3.66 1.71 17.82
CA HIS A 105 -4.93 2.18 18.36
C HIS A 105 -4.85 2.59 19.83
N LYS A 106 -4.03 1.90 20.64
CA LYS A 106 -3.81 2.21 22.07
C LYS A 106 -3.07 3.54 22.30
N LYS A 107 -2.24 3.98 21.36
CA LYS A 107 -1.58 5.29 21.39
C LYS A 107 -2.54 6.36 20.88
N ALA A 108 -3.13 6.12 19.71
CA ALA A 108 -4.09 7.03 19.07
C ALA A 108 -5.26 7.42 19.98
N ILE A 109 -5.83 6.46 20.73
CA ILE A 109 -6.96 6.72 21.63
C ILE A 109 -6.64 7.75 22.73
N LYS A 110 -5.40 7.83 23.20
CA LYS A 110 -4.99 8.80 24.24
C LYS A 110 -5.09 10.22 23.72
N ASP A 111 -4.59 10.44 22.50
CA ASP A 111 -4.62 11.73 21.84
C ASP A 111 -6.06 12.14 21.47
N PHE A 112 -6.85 11.25 20.87
CA PHE A 112 -8.24 11.57 20.53
C PHE A 112 -9.12 11.84 21.75
N ARG A 113 -8.89 11.15 22.89
CA ARG A 113 -9.59 11.46 24.14
C ARG A 113 -9.31 12.88 24.61
N LEU A 114 -8.05 13.34 24.50
CA LEU A 114 -7.70 14.71 24.85
C LEU A 114 -8.37 15.71 23.91
N VAL A 115 -8.32 15.48 22.60
CA VAL A 115 -8.94 16.35 21.59
C VAL A 115 -10.45 16.46 21.83
N VAL A 116 -11.16 15.34 22.02
CA VAL A 116 -12.61 15.33 22.26
C VAL A 116 -12.99 15.96 23.60
N ARG A 117 -12.14 15.82 24.63
CA ARG A 117 -12.36 16.50 25.92
C ARG A 117 -12.35 18.02 25.77
N ILE A 118 -11.44 18.55 24.96
CA ILE A 118 -11.26 20.00 24.77
C ILE A 118 -12.22 20.55 23.70
N LYS A 119 -12.46 19.79 22.63
CA LYS A 119 -13.35 20.13 21.52
C LYS A 119 -14.44 19.07 21.36
N PRO A 120 -15.46 19.02 22.25
CA PRO A 120 -16.49 17.99 22.23
C PRO A 120 -17.40 18.03 20.99
N GLN A 121 -17.43 19.17 20.29
CA GLN A 121 -18.21 19.34 19.06
C GLN A 121 -17.49 18.84 17.81
N ASP A 122 -16.19 18.52 17.90
CA ASP A 122 -15.44 17.98 16.78
C ASP A 122 -16.02 16.61 16.37
N ARG A 123 -16.71 16.59 15.22
CA ARG A 123 -17.38 15.38 14.72
C ARG A 123 -16.36 14.32 14.32
N ASP A 124 -15.24 14.76 13.74
CA ASP A 124 -14.20 13.89 13.22
C ASP A 124 -13.43 13.21 14.35
N ALA A 125 -12.92 14.00 15.31
CA ALA A 125 -12.17 13.45 16.44
C ALA A 125 -13.01 12.46 17.25
N ARG A 126 -14.33 12.69 17.39
CA ARG A 126 -15.25 11.74 18.03
C ARG A 126 -15.45 10.46 17.22
N ALA A 127 -15.54 10.56 15.90
CA ALA A 127 -15.67 9.38 15.05
C ALA A 127 -14.41 8.50 15.15
N LYS A 128 -13.22 9.11 15.08
CA LYS A 128 -11.93 8.42 15.25
C LYS A 128 -11.76 7.82 16.64
N LEU A 129 -12.17 8.53 17.70
CA LEU A 129 -12.17 7.99 19.06
C LEU A 129 -13.04 6.73 19.18
N LYS A 130 -14.29 6.79 18.71
CA LYS A 130 -15.22 5.65 18.74
C LYS A 130 -14.68 4.47 17.93
N LEU A 131 -14.01 4.75 16.81
CA LEU A 131 -13.37 3.72 16.00
C LEU A 131 -12.23 3.05 16.76
N CYS A 132 -11.32 3.80 17.38
CA CYS A 132 -10.25 3.23 18.21
C CYS A 132 -10.83 2.34 19.32
N GLU A 133 -11.89 2.80 19.99
CA GLU A 133 -12.58 2.03 21.05
C GLU A 133 -13.19 0.74 20.50
N LYS A 134 -13.86 0.80 19.35
CA LYS A 134 -14.42 -0.36 18.65
C LYS A 134 -13.33 -1.37 18.30
N ILE A 135 -12.24 -0.93 17.65
CA ILE A 135 -11.16 -1.81 17.22
C ILE A 135 -10.47 -2.48 18.41
N ILE A 136 -10.15 -1.72 19.46
CA ILE A 136 -9.52 -2.27 20.67
C ILE A 136 -10.44 -3.32 21.33
N LYS A 137 -11.75 -3.05 21.40
CA LYS A 137 -12.72 -3.99 21.95
C LYS A 137 -12.84 -5.26 21.11
N GLU A 138 -12.90 -5.13 19.78
CA GLU A 138 -12.94 -6.27 18.86
C GLU A 138 -11.67 -7.11 18.94
N ALA A 139 -10.49 -6.48 19.00
CA ALA A 139 -9.22 -7.18 19.15
C ALA A 139 -9.12 -7.92 20.49
N ALA A 140 -9.57 -7.30 21.58
CA ALA A 140 -9.62 -7.96 22.90
C ALA A 140 -10.61 -9.14 22.92
N PHE A 141 -11.76 -9.00 22.27
CA PHE A 141 -12.75 -10.07 22.12
C PHE A 141 -12.20 -11.23 21.28
N ALA A 142 -11.57 -10.93 20.14
CA ALA A 142 -10.95 -11.95 19.30
C ALA A 142 -9.84 -12.71 20.04
N ALA A 143 -8.98 -12.00 20.77
CA ALA A 143 -7.94 -12.61 21.60
C ALA A 143 -8.51 -13.51 22.71
N ALA A 144 -9.69 -13.17 23.25
CA ALA A 144 -10.38 -13.99 24.25
C ALA A 144 -11.02 -15.27 23.67
N ILE A 145 -11.40 -15.27 22.39
CA ILE A 145 -11.97 -16.45 21.70
C ILE A 145 -10.88 -17.38 21.16
N GLN A 146 -9.67 -16.86 20.91
CA GLN A 146 -8.56 -17.59 20.30
C GLN A 146 -8.06 -18.81 21.11
N SER A 147 -8.64 -19.06 22.29
CA SER A 147 -8.47 -20.30 23.07
C SER A 147 -9.24 -21.51 22.54
N GLU A 148 -10.22 -21.33 21.64
CA GLU A 148 -10.92 -22.43 20.97
C GLU A 148 -10.38 -22.59 19.54
N ARG A 149 -9.80 -23.76 19.21
CA ARG A 149 -9.35 -24.11 17.85
C ARG A 149 -10.56 -24.21 16.92
N ASN A 150 -11.02 -23.08 16.41
CA ASN A 150 -11.96 -23.04 15.29
C ASN A 150 -11.20 -23.32 13.99
N LEU A 151 -11.72 -24.22 13.16
CA LEU A 151 -11.22 -24.44 11.81
C LEU A 151 -11.34 -23.15 10.99
N PRO A 152 -10.42 -22.89 10.03
CA PRO A 152 -10.55 -21.78 9.10
C PRO A 152 -11.92 -21.76 8.39
N LEU A 153 -12.41 -20.58 8.04
CA LEU A 153 -13.73 -20.44 7.39
C LEU A 153 -13.77 -21.19 6.06
N SER A 154 -12.65 -21.17 5.34
CA SER A 154 -12.49 -21.92 4.09
C SER A 154 -12.63 -23.45 4.22
N GLU A 155 -12.47 -24.01 5.42
CA GLU A 155 -12.64 -25.45 5.67
C GLU A 155 -14.07 -25.79 6.15
N THR A 156 -14.84 -24.79 6.55
CA THR A 156 -16.19 -24.98 7.13
C THR A 156 -17.31 -24.53 6.21
N ILE A 157 -17.02 -23.74 5.17
CA ILE A 157 -18.03 -23.24 4.24
C ILE A 157 -18.45 -24.30 3.21
N ASP A 158 -19.76 -24.62 3.16
CA ASP A 158 -20.33 -25.44 2.11
C ASP A 158 -20.76 -24.57 0.92
N VAL A 159 -19.87 -24.42 -0.06
CA VAL A 159 -20.14 -23.66 -1.28
C VAL A 159 -21.20 -24.30 -2.19
N ASN A 160 -21.43 -25.61 -2.07
CA ASN A 160 -22.41 -26.33 -2.89
C ASN A 160 -23.84 -26.02 -2.46
N SER A 161 -24.05 -25.69 -1.18
CA SER A 161 -25.33 -25.23 -0.64
C SER A 161 -25.81 -23.90 -1.25
N LEU A 162 -24.91 -23.12 -1.86
CA LEU A 162 -25.26 -21.83 -2.47
C LEU A 162 -25.98 -22.05 -3.80
N VAL A 163 -27.23 -21.60 -3.85
CA VAL A 163 -28.07 -21.62 -5.04
C VAL A 163 -27.78 -20.39 -5.89
N VAL A 164 -27.61 -20.58 -7.20
CA VAL A 164 -27.54 -19.48 -8.17
C VAL A 164 -28.95 -19.17 -8.63
N ASP A 165 -29.37 -17.92 -8.47
CA ASP A 165 -30.71 -17.50 -8.90
C ASP A 165 -30.87 -17.69 -10.43
N PRO A 166 -31.99 -18.24 -10.93
CA PRO A 166 -32.22 -18.42 -12.37
C PRO A 166 -32.16 -17.12 -13.20
N SER A 167 -32.36 -15.95 -12.57
CA SER A 167 -32.23 -14.64 -13.19
C SER A 167 -30.77 -14.16 -13.35
N TYR A 168 -29.80 -14.89 -12.79
CA TYR A 168 -28.39 -14.55 -12.92
C TYR A 168 -27.91 -14.67 -14.37
N ASP A 169 -27.53 -13.53 -14.94
CA ASP A 169 -27.13 -13.37 -16.34
C ASP A 169 -25.60 -13.22 -16.52
N GLY A 170 -24.82 -13.58 -15.50
CA GLY A 170 -23.37 -13.39 -15.49
C GLY A 170 -22.57 -14.65 -15.82
N PRO A 171 -21.23 -14.54 -15.85
CA PRO A 171 -20.37 -15.68 -16.11
C PRO A 171 -20.43 -16.68 -14.96
N CYS A 172 -20.48 -17.97 -15.33
CA CYS A 172 -20.50 -19.08 -14.41
C CYS A 172 -19.17 -19.83 -14.46
N LEU A 173 -18.71 -20.33 -13.32
CA LEU A 173 -17.58 -21.26 -13.28
C LEU A 173 -18.04 -22.68 -13.66
N PRO A 174 -17.17 -23.49 -14.28
CA PRO A 174 -17.39 -24.93 -14.40
C PRO A 174 -17.45 -25.60 -13.01
N GLU A 175 -17.96 -26.82 -12.97
CA GLU A 175 -18.00 -27.64 -11.74
C GLU A 175 -16.59 -27.85 -11.15
N ASP A 176 -15.63 -28.19 -12.02
CA ASP A 176 -14.20 -28.18 -11.69
C ASP A 176 -13.60 -26.80 -12.01
N VAL A 177 -13.48 -25.97 -10.97
CA VAL A 177 -12.97 -24.59 -11.04
C VAL A 177 -11.59 -24.52 -11.69
N SER A 178 -10.77 -25.57 -11.60
CA SER A 178 -9.44 -25.65 -12.22
C SER A 178 -9.49 -25.67 -13.75
N LYS A 179 -10.64 -25.98 -14.34
CA LYS A 179 -10.88 -26.00 -15.80
C LYS A 179 -11.50 -24.70 -16.32
N THR A 180 -11.44 -23.62 -15.54
CA THR A 180 -11.94 -22.30 -15.96
C THR A 180 -11.20 -21.84 -17.21
N LYS A 181 -11.95 -21.41 -18.23
CA LYS A 181 -11.40 -21.03 -19.54
C LYS A 181 -11.14 -19.52 -19.62
N PRO A 182 -10.25 -19.07 -20.53
CA PRO A 182 -9.96 -17.64 -20.74
C PRO A 182 -11.21 -16.77 -21.02
N ASP A 183 -12.23 -17.30 -21.69
CA ASP A 183 -13.49 -16.58 -21.96
C ASP A 183 -14.19 -16.09 -20.68
N PHE A 184 -13.99 -16.78 -19.54
CA PHE A 184 -14.51 -16.35 -18.25
C PHE A 184 -13.92 -15.00 -17.82
N ILE A 185 -12.62 -14.76 -18.08
CA ILE A 185 -11.95 -13.49 -17.74
C ILE A 185 -12.59 -12.35 -18.54
N VAL A 186 -12.77 -12.55 -19.85
CA VAL A 186 -13.36 -11.53 -20.74
C VAL A 186 -14.80 -11.23 -20.31
N ALA A 187 -15.60 -12.26 -20.03
CA ALA A 187 -16.98 -12.09 -19.57
C ALA A 187 -17.08 -11.44 -18.18
N LEU A 188 -16.15 -11.75 -17.27
CA LEU A 188 -16.06 -11.12 -15.95
C LEU A 188 -15.72 -9.63 -16.10
N MET A 189 -14.73 -9.31 -16.93
CA MET A 189 -14.31 -7.93 -17.14
C MET A 189 -15.42 -7.07 -17.76
N ASP A 190 -16.13 -7.60 -18.76
CA ASP A 190 -17.29 -6.94 -19.36
C ASP A 190 -18.42 -6.72 -18.34
N ARG A 191 -18.67 -7.71 -17.48
CA ARG A 191 -19.67 -7.58 -16.42
C ARG A 191 -19.34 -6.47 -15.43
N PHE A 192 -18.08 -6.39 -14.98
CA PHE A 192 -17.62 -5.34 -14.07
C PHE A 192 -17.63 -3.95 -14.72
N LYS A 193 -17.26 -3.83 -16.01
CA LYS A 193 -17.38 -2.56 -16.75
C LYS A 193 -18.83 -2.06 -16.85
N ARG A 194 -19.82 -2.99 -16.81
CA ARG A 194 -21.25 -2.68 -16.76
C ARG A 194 -21.77 -2.42 -15.33
N GLY A 195 -20.90 -2.36 -14.32
CA GLY A 195 -21.26 -2.14 -12.92
C GLY A 195 -22.03 -3.30 -12.28
N LYS A 196 -21.94 -4.51 -12.85
CA LYS A 196 -22.63 -5.70 -12.34
C LYS A 196 -21.66 -6.58 -11.54
N LEU A 197 -22.14 -7.20 -10.46
CA LEU A 197 -21.34 -8.06 -9.57
C LEU A 197 -21.34 -9.53 -9.99
N LEU A 198 -20.24 -10.24 -9.75
CA LEU A 198 -20.15 -11.70 -9.88
C LEU A 198 -21.03 -12.38 -8.83
N HIS A 199 -21.67 -13.50 -9.15
CA HIS A 199 -22.50 -14.20 -8.17
C HIS A 199 -21.67 -14.66 -6.96
N ARG A 200 -22.21 -14.52 -5.74
CA ARG A 200 -21.53 -14.87 -4.47
C ARG A 200 -20.91 -16.27 -4.48
N LYS A 201 -21.63 -17.25 -5.06
CA LYS A 201 -21.14 -18.63 -5.23
C LYS A 201 -19.78 -18.67 -5.95
N PHE A 202 -19.68 -18.01 -7.10
CA PHE A 202 -18.47 -18.01 -7.93
C PHE A 202 -17.33 -17.22 -7.27
N VAL A 203 -17.64 -16.15 -6.53
CA VAL A 203 -16.64 -15.44 -5.71
C VAL A 203 -16.01 -16.39 -4.69
N ILE A 204 -16.82 -17.09 -3.91
CA ILE A 204 -16.33 -18.05 -2.90
C ILE A 204 -15.56 -19.19 -3.55
N GLN A 205 -16.03 -19.75 -4.67
CA GLN A 205 -15.31 -20.79 -5.40
C GLN A 205 -13.92 -20.33 -5.86
N ILE A 206 -13.79 -19.12 -6.40
CA ILE A 206 -12.50 -18.54 -6.77
C ILE A 206 -11.61 -18.40 -5.54
N LEU A 207 -12.10 -17.83 -4.44
CA LEU A 207 -11.30 -17.62 -3.23
C LEU A 207 -10.79 -18.93 -2.62
N LEU A 208 -11.65 -19.96 -2.54
CA LEU A 208 -11.25 -21.28 -2.04
C LEU A 208 -10.19 -21.92 -2.95
N LYS A 209 -10.37 -21.86 -4.27
CA LYS A 209 -9.40 -22.43 -5.21
C LYS A 209 -8.07 -21.67 -5.21
N LEU A 210 -8.12 -20.34 -5.12
CA LEU A 210 -6.93 -19.51 -5.01
C LEU A 210 -6.17 -19.79 -3.72
N LYS A 211 -6.86 -19.94 -2.59
CA LYS A 211 -6.21 -20.34 -1.33
C LYS A 211 -5.43 -21.65 -1.51
N GLU A 212 -6.07 -22.69 -2.05
CA GLU A 212 -5.43 -23.99 -2.34
C GLU A 212 -4.15 -23.81 -3.19
N MET A 213 -4.25 -23.04 -4.28
CA MET A 213 -3.13 -22.80 -5.20
C MET A 213 -1.99 -22.02 -4.54
N LEU A 214 -2.32 -20.96 -3.79
CA LEU A 214 -1.33 -20.09 -3.15
C LEU A 214 -0.65 -20.77 -1.96
N CYS A 215 -1.36 -21.65 -1.21
CA CYS A 215 -0.78 -22.46 -0.15
C CYS A 215 0.39 -23.34 -0.65
N ALA A 216 0.29 -23.83 -1.89
CA ALA A 216 1.31 -24.68 -2.49
C ALA A 216 2.56 -23.92 -2.98
N LEU A 217 2.52 -22.58 -3.03
CA LEU A 217 3.63 -21.76 -3.49
C LEU A 217 4.65 -21.45 -2.37
N PRO A 218 5.93 -21.27 -2.69
CA PRO A 218 6.91 -20.73 -1.76
C PRO A 218 6.67 -19.24 -1.50
N SER A 219 7.31 -18.71 -0.45
CA SER A 219 7.25 -17.27 -0.13
C SER A 219 8.06 -16.42 -1.13
N LEU A 220 9.06 -17.02 -1.79
CA LEU A 220 9.84 -16.44 -2.88
C LEU A 220 9.57 -17.23 -4.17
N LEU A 221 8.96 -16.59 -5.18
CA LEU A 221 8.75 -17.21 -6.48
C LEU A 221 10.03 -17.20 -7.32
N ARG A 222 10.25 -18.26 -8.10
CA ARG A 222 11.25 -18.29 -9.16
C ARG A 222 10.52 -18.28 -10.49
N VAL A 223 10.74 -17.25 -11.29
CA VAL A 223 10.01 -17.01 -12.54
C VAL A 223 11.00 -16.98 -13.69
N SER A 224 10.68 -17.70 -14.75
CA SER A 224 11.44 -17.68 -16.01
C SER A 224 10.57 -17.09 -17.12
N LEU A 225 11.18 -16.59 -18.18
CA LEU A 225 10.49 -16.22 -19.39
C LEU A 225 9.74 -17.44 -19.94
N PRO A 226 8.54 -17.24 -20.52
CA PRO A 226 7.60 -18.32 -20.79
C PRO A 226 8.05 -19.24 -21.94
N THR A 227 8.90 -18.76 -22.85
CA THR A 227 9.30 -19.48 -24.07
C THR A 227 10.73 -19.13 -24.50
N ASP A 228 11.27 -19.94 -25.41
CA ASP A 228 12.52 -19.67 -26.14
C ASP A 228 12.31 -18.72 -27.35
N ASP A 229 11.14 -18.10 -27.46
CA ASP A 229 10.83 -17.13 -28.53
C ASP A 229 11.71 -15.87 -28.42
N PRO A 230 12.32 -15.38 -29.52
CA PRO A 230 13.01 -14.08 -29.53
C PRO A 230 12.20 -12.93 -28.91
N ASP A 231 10.87 -12.94 -29.06
CA ASP A 231 9.95 -11.92 -28.56
C ASP A 231 9.39 -12.22 -27.15
N ALA A 232 9.92 -13.27 -26.49
CA ALA A 232 9.56 -13.63 -25.13
C ALA A 232 9.84 -12.46 -24.18
N HIS A 233 8.83 -12.13 -23.38
CA HIS A 233 8.88 -11.02 -22.45
C HIS A 233 8.07 -11.32 -21.20
N PHE A 234 8.24 -10.47 -20.20
CA PHE A 234 7.55 -10.54 -18.93
C PHE A 234 7.20 -9.15 -18.42
N THR A 235 5.94 -8.94 -18.05
CA THR A 235 5.45 -7.63 -17.62
C THR A 235 5.35 -7.54 -16.10
N VAL A 236 5.87 -6.47 -15.51
CA VAL A 236 5.74 -6.14 -14.07
C VAL A 236 4.93 -4.86 -13.91
N CYS A 237 3.79 -4.98 -13.23
CA CYS A 237 2.96 -3.87 -12.79
C CYS A 237 3.21 -3.62 -11.29
N GLY A 238 3.18 -2.34 -10.90
CA GLY A 238 3.16 -1.92 -9.50
C GLY A 238 1.75 -1.86 -8.93
N ASP A 239 1.57 -0.97 -7.95
CA ASP A 239 0.32 -0.76 -7.23
C ASP A 239 -0.80 -0.38 -8.19
N THR A 240 -2.02 -0.86 -7.91
CA THR A 240 -3.22 -0.59 -8.72
C THR A 240 -4.37 -0.02 -7.89
N HIS A 241 -4.39 -0.24 -6.57
CA HIS A 241 -5.26 0.43 -5.60
C HIS A 241 -6.72 0.59 -6.04
N GLY A 242 -7.35 -0.49 -6.50
CA GLY A 242 -8.75 -0.48 -6.88
C GLY A 242 -9.11 0.45 -8.05
N GLN A 243 -8.15 0.86 -8.88
CA GLN A 243 -8.38 1.60 -10.11
C GLN A 243 -8.68 0.66 -11.29
N TYR A 244 -9.83 -0.01 -11.22
CA TYR A 244 -10.22 -1.09 -12.16
C TYR A 244 -10.17 -0.69 -13.65
N TYR A 245 -10.57 0.54 -13.96
CA TYR A 245 -10.62 1.02 -15.35
C TYR A 245 -9.20 1.26 -15.90
N ASP A 246 -8.27 1.70 -15.06
CA ASP A 246 -6.86 1.81 -15.43
C ASP A 246 -6.20 0.44 -15.59
N VAL A 247 -6.55 -0.54 -14.74
CA VAL A 247 -6.13 -1.94 -14.94
C VAL A 247 -6.63 -2.48 -16.28
N CYS A 248 -7.88 -2.18 -16.67
CA CYS A 248 -8.39 -2.51 -18.00
C CYS A 248 -7.63 -1.79 -19.12
N ASN A 249 -7.16 -0.56 -18.88
CA ASN A 249 -6.35 0.19 -19.83
C ASN A 249 -4.97 -0.46 -20.01
N ILE A 250 -4.32 -0.94 -18.94
CA ILE A 250 -3.06 -1.71 -19.02
C ILE A 250 -3.24 -2.89 -19.99
N PHE A 251 -4.31 -3.67 -19.85
CA PHE A 251 -4.58 -4.80 -20.75
C PHE A 251 -4.93 -4.40 -22.18
N SER A 252 -5.48 -3.20 -22.37
CA SER A 252 -5.76 -2.67 -23.70
C SER A 252 -4.47 -2.22 -24.41
N LEU A 253 -3.51 -1.69 -23.65
CA LEU A 253 -2.21 -1.23 -24.14
C LEU A 253 -1.21 -2.38 -24.35
N ASN A 254 -1.19 -3.36 -23.45
CA ASN A 254 -0.15 -4.39 -23.38
C ASN A 254 -0.69 -5.82 -23.59
N GLY A 255 -1.98 -5.94 -23.97
CA GLY A 255 -2.65 -7.22 -24.18
C GLY A 255 -3.05 -7.91 -22.87
N LEU A 256 -4.05 -8.80 -22.97
CA LEU A 256 -4.48 -9.62 -21.84
C LEU A 256 -3.41 -10.63 -21.44
N PRO A 257 -3.36 -11.05 -20.16
CA PRO A 257 -2.52 -12.15 -19.74
C PRO A 257 -2.80 -13.43 -20.52
N SER A 258 -1.73 -14.12 -20.90
CA SER A 258 -1.75 -15.41 -21.58
C SER A 258 -0.43 -16.13 -21.34
N GLU A 259 -0.29 -17.36 -21.85
CA GLU A 259 0.98 -18.09 -21.78
C GLU A 259 2.13 -17.32 -22.46
N SER A 260 1.85 -16.60 -23.55
CA SER A 260 2.83 -15.78 -24.27
C SER A 260 2.93 -14.33 -23.78
N ASN A 261 2.09 -13.92 -22.83
CA ASN A 261 2.07 -12.56 -22.27
C ASN A 261 1.91 -12.62 -20.74
N PRO A 262 2.95 -13.03 -20.01
CA PRO A 262 2.89 -13.18 -18.56
C PRO A 262 3.00 -11.84 -17.82
N TYR A 263 2.37 -11.79 -16.65
CA TYR A 263 2.32 -10.62 -15.78
C TYR A 263 2.68 -10.96 -14.34
N LEU A 264 3.33 -10.01 -13.68
CA LEU A 264 3.41 -9.92 -12.23
C LEU A 264 2.79 -8.61 -11.77
N PHE A 265 1.86 -8.70 -10.82
CA PHE A 265 1.34 -7.53 -10.09
C PHE A 265 1.97 -7.50 -8.70
N ASN A 266 2.71 -6.43 -8.43
CA ASN A 266 3.60 -6.33 -7.28
C ASN A 266 2.91 -5.69 -6.06
N GLY A 267 1.85 -6.36 -5.58
CA GLY A 267 1.08 -5.93 -4.40
C GLY A 267 0.18 -4.73 -4.62
N ASP A 268 -0.57 -4.39 -3.57
CA ASP A 268 -1.43 -3.21 -3.46
C ASP A 268 -2.48 -3.16 -4.59
N PHE A 269 -3.25 -4.24 -4.68
CA PHE A 269 -4.36 -4.39 -5.62
C PHE A 269 -5.60 -3.61 -5.18
N VAL A 270 -5.76 -3.49 -3.87
CA VAL A 270 -6.97 -3.02 -3.22
C VAL A 270 -6.72 -1.74 -2.41
N ASP A 271 -7.78 -1.29 -1.76
CA ASP A 271 -7.86 -0.06 -0.97
C ASP A 271 -7.73 1.21 -1.82
N ARG A 272 -8.16 2.33 -1.24
CA ARG A 272 -8.13 3.68 -1.83
C ARG A 272 -9.10 3.85 -2.98
N GLY A 273 -8.88 3.20 -4.12
CA GLY A 273 -9.83 3.18 -5.22
C GLY A 273 -11.10 2.41 -4.83
N SER A 274 -12.23 2.85 -5.39
CA SER A 274 -13.55 2.33 -5.05
C SER A 274 -14.01 1.16 -5.95
N PHE A 275 -13.07 0.57 -6.69
CA PHE A 275 -13.28 -0.62 -7.52
C PHE A 275 -12.26 -1.72 -7.18
N SER A 276 -11.90 -1.83 -5.89
CA SER A 276 -10.91 -2.78 -5.39
C SER A 276 -11.37 -4.23 -5.60
N PHE A 277 -12.65 -4.50 -5.40
CA PHE A 277 -13.24 -5.82 -5.62
C PHE A 277 -13.10 -6.26 -7.09
N GLU A 278 -13.39 -5.37 -8.03
CA GLU A 278 -13.30 -5.65 -9.47
C GLU A 278 -11.85 -5.91 -9.89
N VAL A 279 -10.88 -5.13 -9.37
CA VAL A 279 -9.44 -5.36 -9.61
C VAL A 279 -9.04 -6.74 -9.12
N VAL A 280 -9.19 -7.00 -7.81
CA VAL A 280 -8.66 -8.23 -7.21
C VAL A 280 -9.33 -9.48 -7.77
N MET A 281 -10.64 -9.44 -8.05
CA MET A 281 -11.34 -10.59 -8.64
C MET A 281 -10.94 -10.84 -10.09
N THR A 282 -10.62 -9.80 -10.86
CA THR A 282 -10.08 -9.95 -12.21
C THR A 282 -8.68 -10.58 -12.17
N LEU A 283 -7.82 -10.10 -11.27
CA LEU A 283 -6.48 -10.65 -11.09
C LEU A 283 -6.51 -12.10 -10.58
N PHE A 284 -7.42 -12.43 -9.66
CA PHE A 284 -7.62 -13.79 -9.19
C PHE A 284 -8.16 -14.72 -10.28
N ALA A 285 -9.10 -14.26 -11.12
CA ALA A 285 -9.55 -15.04 -12.28
C ALA A 285 -8.40 -15.28 -13.27
N MET A 286 -7.56 -14.28 -13.52
CA MET A 286 -6.37 -14.42 -14.36
C MET A 286 -5.34 -15.39 -13.76
N LYS A 287 -5.10 -15.34 -12.45
CA LYS A 287 -4.26 -16.31 -11.74
C LYS A 287 -4.82 -17.73 -11.78
N LEU A 288 -6.13 -17.88 -11.68
CA LEU A 288 -6.81 -19.17 -11.78
C LEU A 288 -6.62 -19.81 -13.16
N VAL A 289 -6.81 -19.02 -14.23
CA VAL A 289 -6.71 -19.50 -15.61
C VAL A 289 -5.25 -19.69 -16.05
N TYR A 290 -4.35 -18.80 -15.63
CA TYR A 290 -2.94 -18.80 -16.03
C TYR A 290 -2.00 -18.90 -14.81
N PRO A 291 -2.03 -20.02 -14.07
CA PRO A 291 -1.32 -20.15 -12.79
C PRO A 291 0.20 -20.01 -12.88
N GLN A 292 0.78 -20.32 -14.03
CA GLN A 292 2.23 -20.23 -14.27
C GLN A 292 2.67 -18.91 -14.91
N HIS A 293 1.72 -18.07 -15.36
CA HIS A 293 2.02 -16.87 -16.16
C HIS A 293 1.46 -15.58 -15.54
N VAL A 294 0.60 -15.69 -14.53
CA VAL A 294 0.13 -14.56 -13.72
C VAL A 294 0.64 -14.75 -12.30
N HIS A 295 1.38 -13.77 -11.80
CA HIS A 295 2.01 -13.79 -10.49
C HIS A 295 1.50 -12.60 -9.67
N LEU A 296 1.10 -12.86 -8.43
CA LEU A 296 0.56 -11.85 -7.52
C LEU A 296 1.45 -11.87 -6.29
N LEU A 297 2.12 -10.75 -6.03
CA LEU A 297 2.89 -10.58 -4.80
C LEU A 297 2.06 -9.82 -3.76
N ARG A 298 2.36 -10.02 -2.49
CA ARG A 298 1.68 -9.36 -1.39
C ARG A 298 2.25 -7.95 -1.20
N GLY A 299 1.38 -6.94 -1.21
CA GLY A 299 1.69 -5.59 -0.76
C GLY A 299 1.25 -5.35 0.68
N ASN A 300 1.52 -4.17 1.22
CA ASN A 300 1.10 -3.85 2.58
C ASN A 300 -0.43 -3.68 2.68
N HIS A 301 -1.11 -3.35 1.58
CA HIS A 301 -2.56 -3.25 1.53
C HIS A 301 -3.29 -4.59 1.43
N GLU A 302 -2.62 -5.71 1.17
CA GLU A 302 -3.19 -7.05 1.37
C GLU A 302 -3.07 -7.50 2.84
N SER A 303 -3.48 -6.61 3.76
CA SER A 303 -3.49 -6.82 5.21
C SER A 303 -4.77 -6.29 5.86
N LYS A 304 -5.18 -6.94 6.95
CA LYS A 304 -6.43 -6.63 7.65
C LYS A 304 -6.48 -5.19 8.15
N ASN A 305 -5.36 -4.70 8.69
CA ASN A 305 -5.29 -3.34 9.24
C ASN A 305 -5.49 -2.29 8.15
N MET A 306 -4.85 -2.49 6.98
CA MET A 306 -5.02 -1.56 5.86
C MET A 306 -6.44 -1.62 5.30
N ASN A 307 -6.98 -2.82 5.05
CA ASN A 307 -8.31 -2.99 4.46
C ASN A 307 -9.43 -2.36 5.29
N LYS A 308 -9.29 -2.42 6.63
CA LYS A 308 -10.25 -1.81 7.56
C LYS A 308 -10.27 -0.29 7.48
N ILE A 309 -9.13 0.31 7.21
CA ILE A 309 -8.93 1.76 7.22
C ILE A 309 -9.16 2.36 5.83
N TYR A 310 -8.71 1.67 4.78
CA TYR A 310 -8.58 2.23 3.43
C TYR A 310 -9.60 1.72 2.42
N GLY A 311 -10.60 0.96 2.88
CA GLY A 311 -11.88 0.83 2.20
C GLY A 311 -12.22 -0.54 1.65
N PHE A 312 -11.25 -1.43 1.43
CA PHE A 312 -11.53 -2.75 0.88
C PHE A 312 -12.47 -3.57 1.77
N GLU A 313 -12.27 -3.54 3.11
CA GLU A 313 -13.18 -4.20 4.05
C GLU A 313 -14.62 -3.67 3.91
N GLY A 314 -14.77 -2.35 3.81
CA GLY A 314 -16.07 -1.72 3.63
C GLY A 314 -16.70 -2.03 2.28
N GLU A 315 -15.89 -2.09 1.22
CA GLU A 315 -16.35 -2.36 -0.15
C GLU A 315 -16.88 -3.79 -0.27
N VAL A 316 -16.13 -4.77 0.23
CA VAL A 316 -16.55 -6.18 0.21
C VAL A 316 -17.80 -6.39 1.05
N LYS A 317 -17.90 -5.77 2.23
CA LYS A 317 -19.10 -5.88 3.08
C LYS A 317 -20.32 -5.18 2.49
N HIS A 318 -20.11 -4.14 1.67
CA HIS A 318 -21.19 -3.46 0.96
C HIS A 318 -21.69 -4.28 -0.24
N LYS A 319 -20.77 -4.86 -1.03
CA LYS A 319 -21.08 -5.65 -2.23
C LYS A 319 -21.53 -7.08 -1.89
N TYR A 320 -21.07 -7.62 -0.76
CA TYR A 320 -21.35 -8.97 -0.28
C TYR A 320 -21.58 -8.98 1.24
N ASP A 321 -20.65 -9.54 2.02
CA ASP A 321 -20.80 -9.77 3.46
C ASP A 321 -19.44 -10.00 4.16
N GLU A 322 -19.50 -10.17 5.49
CA GLU A 322 -18.34 -10.47 6.34
C GLU A 322 -17.63 -11.78 5.96
N THR A 323 -18.40 -12.81 5.55
CA THR A 323 -17.87 -14.12 5.19
C THR A 323 -16.91 -14.01 4.00
N VAL A 324 -17.30 -13.26 2.96
CA VAL A 324 -16.43 -13.03 1.79
C VAL A 324 -15.17 -12.27 2.19
N MET A 325 -15.26 -11.27 3.08
CA MET A 325 -14.09 -10.52 3.53
C MET A 325 -13.11 -11.37 4.36
N GLN A 326 -13.62 -12.26 5.21
CA GLN A 326 -12.79 -13.20 5.96
C GLN A 326 -12.04 -14.14 5.02
N LEU A 327 -12.70 -14.63 3.96
CA LEU A 327 -12.04 -15.46 2.93
C LEU A 327 -10.97 -14.67 2.17
N PHE A 328 -11.19 -13.40 1.82
CA PHE A 328 -10.15 -12.55 1.24
C PHE A 328 -8.93 -12.44 2.18
N THR A 329 -9.16 -12.24 3.47
CA THR A 329 -8.08 -12.17 4.47
C THR A 329 -7.27 -13.46 4.53
N GLU A 330 -7.94 -14.62 4.50
CA GLU A 330 -7.27 -15.91 4.43
C GLU A 330 -6.45 -16.07 3.14
N VAL A 331 -6.99 -15.66 1.99
CA VAL A 331 -6.29 -15.74 0.69
C VAL A 331 -5.07 -14.81 0.64
N PHE A 332 -5.22 -13.56 1.10
CA PHE A 332 -4.14 -12.57 1.15
C PHE A 332 -2.96 -13.04 2.01
N ASN A 333 -3.22 -13.77 3.09
CA ASN A 333 -2.16 -14.35 3.92
C ASN A 333 -1.28 -15.37 3.17
N TRP A 334 -1.77 -15.97 2.09
CA TRP A 334 -1.01 -16.94 1.30
C TRP A 334 -0.29 -16.35 0.08
N LEU A 335 -0.50 -15.07 -0.23
CA LEU A 335 0.21 -14.40 -1.33
C LEU A 335 1.73 -14.44 -1.10
N PRO A 336 2.54 -14.88 -2.09
CA PRO A 336 4.00 -14.80 -2.04
C PRO A 336 4.50 -13.39 -1.77
N LEU A 337 5.65 -13.27 -1.13
CA LEU A 337 6.20 -11.97 -0.69
C LEU A 337 7.17 -11.36 -1.70
N ALA A 338 7.75 -12.19 -2.56
CA ALA A 338 8.78 -11.79 -3.51
C ALA A 338 8.81 -12.71 -4.73
N ALA A 339 9.43 -12.24 -5.82
CA ALA A 339 9.76 -13.06 -6.99
C ALA A 339 11.16 -12.75 -7.49
N VAL A 340 11.84 -13.75 -8.06
CA VAL A 340 13.07 -13.54 -8.83
C VAL A 340 12.81 -13.96 -10.27
N ILE A 341 12.98 -13.01 -11.20
CA ILE A 341 12.83 -13.22 -12.64
C ILE A 341 14.21 -13.52 -13.24
N GLU A 342 14.32 -14.62 -13.98
CA GLU A 342 15.55 -15.08 -14.67
C GLU A 342 16.78 -15.19 -13.76
N ASN A 343 16.57 -15.40 -12.45
CA ASN A 343 17.63 -15.35 -11.43
C ASN A 343 18.43 -14.03 -11.42
N LYS A 344 17.89 -12.95 -12.00
CA LYS A 344 18.57 -11.65 -12.14
C LYS A 344 17.84 -10.50 -11.46
N VAL A 345 16.51 -10.47 -11.54
CA VAL A 345 15.70 -9.34 -11.06
C VAL A 345 14.89 -9.79 -9.86
N LEU A 346 15.18 -9.23 -8.68
CA LEU A 346 14.31 -9.40 -7.51
C LEU A 346 13.16 -8.39 -7.59
N VAL A 347 11.94 -8.87 -7.38
CA VAL A 347 10.72 -8.06 -7.29
C VAL A 347 10.11 -8.23 -5.91
N VAL A 348 9.89 -7.12 -5.20
CA VAL A 348 9.26 -7.04 -3.87
C VAL A 348 8.36 -5.81 -3.82
N HIS A 349 7.30 -5.77 -3.02
CA HIS A 349 6.43 -4.60 -2.99
C HIS A 349 7.13 -3.38 -2.35
N GLY A 350 7.58 -3.54 -1.10
CA GLY A 350 8.28 -2.53 -0.29
C GLY A 350 9.75 -2.43 -0.66
N GLY A 351 10.63 -3.14 0.05
CA GLY A 351 12.06 -3.02 -0.23
C GLY A 351 12.94 -4.00 0.54
N LEU A 352 14.15 -3.53 0.87
CA LEU A 352 15.19 -4.34 1.50
C LEU A 352 15.15 -4.24 3.03
N PHE A 353 16.10 -4.95 3.64
CA PHE A 353 16.06 -5.38 5.02
C PHE A 353 16.90 -4.52 5.95
N SER A 354 16.50 -4.53 7.22
CA SER A 354 17.29 -4.01 8.34
C SER A 354 18.59 -4.80 8.59
N ASP A 355 18.59 -6.12 8.32
CA ASP A 355 19.77 -6.99 8.41
C ASP A 355 20.59 -6.97 7.10
N GLU A 356 21.91 -7.12 7.21
CA GLU A 356 22.87 -7.06 6.10
C GLU A 356 23.09 -8.39 5.39
N ASN A 357 22.84 -9.52 6.07
CA ASN A 357 23.20 -10.85 5.56
C ASN A 357 22.00 -11.65 5.06
N VAL A 358 20.90 -10.97 4.71
CA VAL A 358 19.69 -11.63 4.23
C VAL A 358 19.93 -12.23 2.85
N THR A 359 19.61 -13.52 2.72
CA THR A 359 19.69 -14.25 1.46
C THR A 359 18.31 -14.54 0.88
N LEU A 360 18.25 -14.89 -0.40
CA LEU A 360 17.02 -15.40 -1.03
C LEU A 360 16.43 -16.61 -0.30
N ALA A 361 17.27 -17.45 0.30
CA ALA A 361 16.83 -18.61 1.08
C ALA A 361 16.14 -18.23 2.38
N ASP A 362 16.47 -17.07 2.96
CA ASP A 362 15.80 -16.56 4.16
C ASP A 362 14.40 -16.05 3.82
N ILE A 363 14.24 -15.40 2.65
CA ILE A 363 12.93 -14.97 2.13
C ILE A 363 12.02 -16.19 1.86
N GLU A 364 12.57 -17.24 1.26
CA GLU A 364 11.82 -18.46 0.94
C GLU A 364 11.28 -19.19 2.18
N LYS A 365 12.00 -19.10 3.31
CA LYS A 365 11.63 -19.72 4.59
C LYS A 365 10.62 -18.92 5.43
N ILE A 366 10.23 -17.71 5.00
CA ILE A 366 9.27 -16.90 5.76
C ILE A 366 7.93 -17.63 5.84
N ASP A 367 7.45 -17.88 7.06
CA ASP A 367 6.08 -18.32 7.33
C ASP A 367 5.12 -17.14 7.13
N ARG A 368 4.58 -17.04 5.91
CA ARG A 368 3.83 -15.87 5.44
C ARG A 368 2.33 -15.90 5.77
N ASN A 369 1.77 -17.04 6.19
CA ASN A 369 0.33 -17.22 6.43
C ASN A 369 -0.15 -16.56 7.74
N ARG A 370 -0.03 -15.24 7.79
CA ARG A 370 -0.31 -14.39 8.96
C ARG A 370 -0.39 -12.93 8.52
N GLU A 371 -0.91 -12.09 9.42
CA GLU A 371 -0.76 -10.65 9.27
C GLU A 371 0.72 -10.24 9.34
N PRO A 372 1.13 -9.20 8.58
CA PRO A 372 2.48 -8.65 8.65
C PRO A 372 2.84 -8.25 10.09
N PRO A 373 4.01 -8.66 10.62
CA PRO A 373 4.49 -8.17 11.90
C PRO A 373 4.89 -6.68 11.86
N GLU A 374 5.04 -6.05 13.02
CA GLU A 374 5.53 -4.67 13.14
C GLU A 374 7.01 -4.52 12.71
N SER A 375 7.78 -5.62 12.63
CA SER A 375 9.19 -5.62 12.20
C SER A 375 9.63 -7.00 11.69
N GLY A 376 10.82 -7.06 11.07
CA GLY A 376 11.44 -8.28 10.53
C GLY A 376 11.23 -8.44 9.03
N LEU A 377 11.79 -9.51 8.44
CA LEU A 377 11.91 -9.66 6.98
C LEU A 377 10.59 -9.49 6.22
N MET A 378 9.50 -10.07 6.74
CA MET A 378 8.17 -9.94 6.13
C MET A 378 7.70 -8.49 6.13
N SER A 379 7.93 -7.74 7.21
CA SER A 379 7.57 -6.32 7.31
C SER A 379 8.40 -5.48 6.35
N ASP A 380 9.73 -5.68 6.34
CA ASP A 380 10.67 -4.95 5.50
C ASP A 380 10.35 -5.11 4.00
N LEU A 381 10.00 -6.33 3.57
CA LEU A 381 9.58 -6.64 2.19
C LEU A 381 8.33 -5.87 1.73
N MET A 382 7.48 -5.44 2.66
CA MET A 382 6.21 -4.77 2.36
C MET A 382 6.22 -3.27 2.67
N TRP A 383 7.14 -2.78 3.50
CA TRP A 383 7.08 -1.41 4.04
C TRP A 383 8.34 -0.56 3.85
N SER A 384 9.48 -1.16 3.53
CA SER A 384 10.73 -0.40 3.40
C SER A 384 10.76 0.45 2.12
N ASP A 385 11.41 1.60 2.19
CA ASP A 385 11.60 2.51 1.05
C ASP A 385 13.09 2.78 0.77
N PRO A 386 13.48 3.03 -0.49
CA PRO A 386 14.83 3.49 -0.79
C PRO A 386 15.09 4.91 -0.25
N GLN A 387 16.35 5.25 0.03
CA GLN A 387 16.81 6.60 0.33
C GLN A 387 18.03 6.96 -0.52
N PRO A 388 18.21 8.24 -0.89
CA PRO A 388 19.30 8.64 -1.79
C PRO A 388 20.69 8.55 -1.16
N PHE A 389 20.80 8.51 0.17
CA PHE A 389 22.07 8.51 0.89
C PHE A 389 22.44 7.11 1.39
N PRO A 390 23.75 6.77 1.48
CA PRO A 390 24.19 5.49 2.02
C PRO A 390 23.69 5.21 3.45
N GLY A 391 23.62 3.93 3.80
CA GLY A 391 23.24 3.41 5.10
C GLY A 391 21.75 3.09 5.23
N ARG A 392 21.30 2.96 6.48
CA ARG A 392 19.90 2.71 6.84
C ARG A 392 19.40 3.84 7.73
N GLY A 393 18.12 4.16 7.61
CA GLY A 393 17.47 5.18 8.43
C GLY A 393 16.09 4.73 8.91
N PRO A 394 15.48 5.50 9.83
CA PRO A 394 14.11 5.27 10.23
C PRO A 394 13.18 5.46 9.03
N SER A 395 12.22 4.55 8.86
CA SER A 395 11.21 4.70 7.82
C SER A 395 10.37 5.94 8.07
N LYS A 396 10.19 6.76 7.03
CA LYS A 396 9.25 7.88 7.04
C LYS A 396 7.82 7.45 7.34
N ARG A 397 7.49 6.18 7.10
CA ARG A 397 6.17 5.58 7.36
C ARG A 397 6.00 5.19 8.82
N GLY A 398 7.06 5.07 9.62
CA GLY A 398 7.00 4.60 11.00
C GLY A 398 6.93 3.07 11.14
N ILE A 399 7.03 2.35 10.03
CA ILE A 399 7.17 0.89 9.92
C ILE A 399 8.11 0.56 8.75
N GLY A 400 8.90 -0.51 8.87
CA GLY A 400 10.01 -0.81 7.96
C GLY A 400 11.21 0.13 8.18
N LEU A 401 12.05 0.29 7.16
CA LEU A 401 13.22 1.17 7.20
C LEU A 401 13.39 1.94 5.89
N SER A 402 14.26 2.95 5.93
CA SER A 402 14.85 3.51 4.71
C SER A 402 16.22 2.87 4.44
N PHE A 403 16.50 2.50 3.19
CA PHE A 403 17.76 1.83 2.81
C PHE A 403 18.47 2.53 1.64
N GLY A 404 19.79 2.69 1.75
CA GLY A 404 20.61 3.42 0.79
C GLY A 404 21.13 2.58 -0.38
N PRO A 405 21.85 3.22 -1.32
CA PRO A 405 22.44 2.57 -2.49
C PRO A 405 23.47 1.48 -2.13
N ASP A 406 24.21 1.65 -1.05
CA ASP A 406 25.15 0.66 -0.50
C ASP A 406 24.43 -0.62 -0.03
N VAL A 407 23.27 -0.49 0.62
CA VAL A 407 22.45 -1.62 1.05
C VAL A 407 21.91 -2.39 -0.16
N THR A 408 21.40 -1.69 -1.16
CA THR A 408 20.95 -2.33 -2.41
C THR A 408 22.07 -3.06 -3.11
N LYS A 409 23.22 -2.40 -3.29
CA LYS A 409 24.38 -3.00 -3.94
C LYS A 409 24.84 -4.26 -3.21
N ALA A 410 25.02 -4.18 -1.89
CA ALA A 410 25.50 -5.32 -1.08
C ALA A 410 24.54 -6.52 -1.16
N PHE A 411 23.23 -6.28 -1.06
CA PHE A 411 22.24 -7.35 -1.16
C PHE A 411 22.24 -8.03 -2.54
N LEU A 412 22.30 -7.23 -3.61
CA LEU A 412 22.33 -7.75 -4.99
C LEU A 412 23.61 -8.56 -5.25
N GLU A 413 24.77 -8.07 -4.80
CA GLU A 413 26.05 -8.79 -4.90
C GLU A 413 26.04 -10.10 -4.12
N LEU A 414 25.57 -10.10 -2.87
CA LEU A 414 25.46 -11.28 -2.02
C LEU A 414 24.59 -12.39 -2.66
N ASN A 415 23.53 -11.99 -3.35
CA ASN A 415 22.54 -12.90 -3.91
C ASN A 415 22.71 -13.15 -5.42
N ASN A 416 23.80 -12.63 -6.03
CA ASN A 416 24.08 -12.72 -7.46
C ASN A 416 22.92 -12.22 -8.35
N LEU A 417 22.36 -11.07 -7.98
CA LEU A 417 21.29 -10.38 -8.68
C LEU A 417 21.80 -9.11 -9.36
N ASP A 418 21.10 -8.67 -10.40
CA ASP A 418 21.48 -7.49 -11.18
C ASP A 418 20.66 -6.26 -10.78
N LEU A 419 19.40 -6.46 -10.36
CA LEU A 419 18.40 -5.39 -10.21
C LEU A 419 17.36 -5.72 -9.13
N LEU A 420 16.96 -4.69 -8.38
CA LEU A 420 15.77 -4.66 -7.52
C LEU A 420 14.66 -3.86 -8.20
N VAL A 421 13.49 -4.45 -8.34
CA VAL A 421 12.24 -3.77 -8.74
C VAL A 421 11.29 -3.78 -7.55
N ARG A 422 10.69 -2.62 -7.28
CA ARG A 422 9.73 -2.43 -6.20
C ARG A 422 8.62 -1.44 -6.57
N SER A 423 7.62 -1.26 -5.71
CA SER A 423 6.45 -0.40 -5.99
C SER A 423 6.17 0.59 -4.86
N HIS A 424 5.03 0.54 -4.14
CA HIS A 424 4.75 1.13 -2.81
C HIS A 424 4.85 2.67 -2.67
N GLU A 425 5.46 3.37 -3.61
CA GLU A 425 5.59 4.83 -3.66
C GLU A 425 5.08 5.36 -4.99
N VAL A 426 4.15 6.31 -4.91
CA VAL A 426 3.72 7.10 -6.06
C VAL A 426 4.93 7.85 -6.64
N LYS A 427 5.09 7.80 -7.97
CA LYS A 427 6.08 8.58 -8.71
C LYS A 427 5.38 9.32 -9.85
N ASP A 428 5.76 10.58 -10.10
CA ASP A 428 5.11 11.46 -11.08
C ASP A 428 5.05 10.84 -12.48
N GLU A 429 6.13 10.19 -12.90
CA GLU A 429 6.25 9.55 -14.21
C GLU A 429 5.83 8.07 -14.20
N GLY A 430 5.25 7.58 -13.10
CA GLY A 430 4.87 6.19 -12.90
C GLY A 430 6.03 5.25 -12.58
N TYR A 431 7.27 5.73 -12.66
CA TYR A 431 8.47 4.98 -12.26
C TYR A 431 9.59 5.93 -11.81
N LEU A 432 10.58 5.38 -11.12
CA LEU A 432 11.82 6.07 -10.77
C LEU A 432 12.98 5.07 -10.71
N VAL A 433 14.12 5.44 -11.31
CA VAL A 433 15.36 4.66 -11.28
C VAL A 433 16.32 5.31 -10.29
N GLU A 434 16.68 4.59 -9.24
CA GLU A 434 17.50 5.05 -8.12
C GLU A 434 18.69 4.10 -7.89
N HIS A 435 19.55 4.47 -6.94
CA HIS A 435 20.70 3.65 -6.50
C HIS A 435 21.58 3.19 -7.67
N ASP A 436 22.04 4.13 -8.49
CA ASP A 436 22.91 3.87 -9.64
C ASP A 436 22.34 2.86 -10.64
N GLY A 437 21.00 2.86 -10.82
CA GLY A 437 20.31 1.95 -11.72
C GLY A 437 19.99 0.57 -11.14
N LYS A 438 20.22 0.38 -9.83
CA LYS A 438 20.03 -0.92 -9.15
C LYS A 438 18.71 -1.05 -8.41
N CYS A 439 18.00 0.05 -8.17
CA CYS A 439 16.68 0.05 -7.54
C CYS A 439 15.68 0.78 -8.44
N ILE A 440 14.60 0.11 -8.84
CA ILE A 440 13.54 0.71 -9.66
C ILE A 440 12.25 0.69 -8.88
N THR A 441 11.61 1.85 -8.74
CA THR A 441 10.21 1.94 -8.32
C THR A 441 9.31 1.96 -9.56
N VAL A 442 8.26 1.14 -9.59
CA VAL A 442 7.18 1.16 -10.60
C VAL A 442 5.82 1.29 -9.92
N PHE A 443 4.94 2.13 -10.46
CA PHE A 443 3.63 2.44 -9.89
C PHE A 443 2.59 2.48 -11.00
N SER A 444 1.52 1.68 -10.89
CA SER A 444 0.57 1.43 -11.99
C SER A 444 -0.82 2.03 -11.75
N ALA A 445 -0.97 2.93 -10.78
CA ALA A 445 -2.20 3.70 -10.53
C ALA A 445 -2.02 5.16 -11.01
N PRO A 446 -2.35 5.50 -12.27
CA PRO A 446 -2.26 6.87 -12.77
C PRO A 446 -3.30 7.76 -12.09
N ASN A 447 -3.01 9.06 -11.96
CA ASN A 447 -3.83 10.04 -11.24
C ASN A 447 -4.34 9.50 -9.89
N TYR A 448 -3.41 8.98 -9.09
CA TYR A 448 -3.73 8.24 -7.88
C TYR A 448 -4.73 8.98 -6.99
N CYS A 449 -5.77 8.27 -6.56
CA CYS A 449 -6.88 8.82 -5.76
C CYS A 449 -7.57 10.05 -6.39
N ASP A 450 -7.62 10.12 -7.73
CA ASP A 450 -8.21 11.20 -8.52
C ASP A 450 -7.64 12.60 -8.23
N GLN A 451 -6.45 12.67 -7.62
CA GLN A 451 -5.91 13.91 -7.04
C GLN A 451 -4.43 14.16 -7.38
N MET A 452 -3.63 13.09 -7.51
CA MET A 452 -2.18 13.23 -7.59
C MET A 452 -1.69 13.68 -8.97
N GLY A 453 -2.43 13.41 -10.05
CA GLY A 453 -2.05 13.78 -11.41
C GLY A 453 -0.82 13.05 -11.99
N ASN A 454 -0.28 12.05 -11.28
CA ASN A 454 0.85 11.24 -11.75
C ASN A 454 0.46 10.37 -12.96
N LYS A 455 1.45 9.97 -13.75
CA LYS A 455 1.31 8.86 -14.71
C LYS A 455 1.38 7.52 -13.99
N GLY A 456 0.88 6.48 -14.64
CA GLY A 456 1.16 5.09 -14.31
C GLY A 456 2.24 4.55 -15.23
N ALA A 457 2.95 3.51 -14.80
CA ALA A 457 3.84 2.75 -15.66
C ALA A 457 3.78 1.25 -15.38
N PHE A 458 4.23 0.46 -16.34
CA PHE A 458 4.60 -0.95 -16.17
C PHE A 458 5.96 -1.19 -16.85
N ILE A 459 6.67 -2.23 -16.39
CA ILE A 459 7.98 -2.61 -16.93
C ILE A 459 7.83 -3.87 -17.76
N ARG A 460 8.43 -3.89 -18.95
CA ARG A 460 8.61 -5.10 -19.75
C ARG A 460 10.07 -5.53 -19.71
N PHE A 461 10.31 -6.77 -19.29
CA PHE A 461 11.61 -7.43 -19.39
C PHE A 461 11.59 -8.37 -20.58
N GLU A 462 12.56 -8.22 -21.48
CA GLU A 462 12.83 -9.15 -22.59
C GLU A 462 14.06 -10.00 -22.22
N ARG A 463 14.61 -10.75 -23.19
CA ARG A 463 15.77 -11.65 -22.96
C ARG A 463 17.02 -11.00 -22.39
N ASP A 464 17.26 -9.72 -22.69
CA ASP A 464 18.39 -8.97 -22.16
C ASP A 464 18.20 -8.53 -20.69
N MET A 465 17.02 -8.81 -20.13
CA MET A 465 16.56 -8.41 -18.79
C MET A 465 16.71 -6.90 -18.52
N GLN A 466 16.78 -6.08 -19.57
CA GLN A 466 16.77 -4.63 -19.44
C GLN A 466 15.34 -4.13 -19.22
N PRO A 467 15.11 -3.25 -18.23
CA PRO A 467 13.78 -2.73 -17.95
C PRO A 467 13.34 -1.77 -19.05
N ARG A 468 12.22 -2.08 -19.72
CA ARG A 468 11.57 -1.20 -20.70
C ARG A 468 10.28 -0.64 -20.11
N PHE A 469 10.23 0.66 -19.88
CA PHE A 469 9.07 1.32 -19.26
C PHE A 469 8.04 1.70 -20.31
N THR A 470 6.77 1.39 -20.03
CA THR A 470 5.63 1.97 -20.75
C THR A 470 4.84 2.81 -19.78
N GLN A 471 4.72 4.11 -20.06
CA GLN A 471 3.95 5.05 -19.27
C GLN A 471 2.54 5.20 -19.84
N PHE A 472 1.56 5.44 -18.98
CA PHE A 472 0.18 5.67 -19.35
C PHE A 472 -0.49 6.67 -18.41
N VAL A 473 -1.58 7.27 -18.89
CA VAL A 473 -2.38 8.24 -18.13
C VAL A 473 -3.70 7.60 -17.67
N ALA A 474 -4.36 8.24 -16.72
CA ALA A 474 -5.63 7.76 -16.17
C ALA A 474 -6.73 7.80 -17.23
N VAL A 475 -7.65 6.85 -17.14
CA VAL A 475 -8.86 6.80 -17.98
C VAL A 475 -10.11 7.15 -17.18
N GLU A 476 -11.19 7.47 -17.89
CA GLU A 476 -12.47 7.77 -17.26
C GLU A 476 -13.05 6.53 -16.56
N HIS A 477 -13.65 6.76 -15.39
CA HIS A 477 -14.36 5.75 -14.60
C HIS A 477 -15.68 6.32 -14.07
N PRO A 478 -16.65 5.47 -13.66
CA PRO A 478 -17.89 5.92 -13.02
C PRO A 478 -17.60 6.84 -11.82
N PRO A 479 -18.48 7.83 -11.54
CA PRO A 479 -18.22 8.90 -10.59
C PRO A 479 -18.38 8.48 -9.12
N ILE A 480 -17.70 7.40 -8.72
CA ILE A 480 -17.57 6.94 -7.35
C ILE A 480 -16.24 7.47 -6.82
N ARG A 481 -16.30 8.36 -5.83
CA ARG A 481 -15.10 8.97 -5.25
C ARG A 481 -14.18 7.91 -4.65
N PRO A 482 -12.85 8.12 -4.64
CA PRO A 482 -11.93 7.31 -3.88
C PRO A 482 -12.34 7.25 -2.41
N MET A 483 -12.04 6.13 -1.76
CA MET A 483 -12.31 5.88 -0.35
C MET A 483 -13.81 5.94 0.01
N ALA A 484 -14.72 5.74 -0.95
CA ALA A 484 -16.17 5.77 -0.72
C ALA A 484 -16.61 4.74 0.35
N TYR A 485 -15.88 3.63 0.45
CA TYR A 485 -16.16 2.53 1.38
C TYR A 485 -15.28 2.52 2.63
N ALA A 486 -14.27 3.41 2.71
CA ALA A 486 -13.46 3.58 3.91
C ALA A 486 -14.28 4.32 4.98
N GLY A 487 -15.07 3.55 5.74
CA GLY A 487 -16.20 4.06 6.52
C GLY A 487 -15.87 5.31 7.33
N ASN A 488 -16.54 6.44 7.06
CA ASN A 488 -16.24 7.79 7.55
C ASN A 488 -14.78 8.28 7.43
N MET A 489 -13.73 7.44 7.41
CA MET A 489 -12.33 7.84 7.44
C MET A 489 -11.80 8.38 6.10
N GLY A 490 -12.34 7.93 4.97
CA GLY A 490 -11.91 8.36 3.64
C GLY A 490 -12.03 9.86 3.38
N GLY A 491 -13.09 10.49 3.88
CA GLY A 491 -13.28 11.94 3.83
C GLY A 491 -12.67 12.70 5.02
N MET A 492 -12.08 12.00 5.98
CA MET A 492 -11.68 12.51 7.31
C MET A 492 -10.18 12.68 7.49
N PHE A 493 -9.37 12.14 6.57
CA PHE A 493 -8.01 12.63 6.40
C PHE A 493 -7.96 13.82 5.44
N GLY A 494 -9.04 14.08 4.69
CA GLY A 494 -9.40 15.26 3.88
C GLY A 494 -9.05 16.62 4.48
#